data_AF-A0A1G0I2P2-F1
#
_entry.id   AF-A0A1G0I2P2-F1
#
_cell.length_a   1.000
_cell.length_b   1.000
_cell.length_c   1.000
_cell.angle_alpha   90.00
_cell.angle_beta   90.00
_cell.angle_gamma   90.00
#
_symmetry.space_group_name_H-M   'P 1'
#
loop_
_entity.id
_entity.type
_entity.pdbx_description
1 polymer ?
#
loop_
_entity_poly.entity_id
_entity_poly.type
_entity_poly.pdbx_seq_one_letter_code
_entity_poly.pdbx_strand_id
1 'polypeptide(L)'
;MSSVSPTSSFAIDVPKALLARARAGEPAAFEQLYRWFERPVFTLALRLTGQREEAQDILQDTMLKLFDRLGEFRGDSPFWGWLRQIAVNESLMLLRRRGRFLSDDGIDESELPATDLMLPPRAADAAILGQALARLPGATRSVIWLYHAEGYTHEEIANATGKSVSFSKSQLARGTRKLRGLLHLDTEVMAHG
;
A
#
# COMPACT_ATOMS: atom_id res chain seq x y z
N MET A 1 22.52 -18.87 -5.24
CA MET A 1 21.07 -18.67 -5.13
C MET A 1 20.83 -17.49 -4.19
N SER A 2 20.77 -16.27 -4.72
CA SER A 2 20.61 -15.05 -3.90
C SER A 2 19.12 -14.72 -3.79
N SER A 3 18.51 -15.09 -2.66
CA SER A 3 17.19 -14.64 -2.26
C SER A 3 17.23 -13.15 -1.94
N VAL A 4 17.00 -12.31 -2.95
CA VAL A 4 16.78 -10.88 -2.74
C VAL A 4 15.29 -10.73 -2.45
N SER A 5 14.92 -10.76 -1.17
CA SER A 5 13.60 -10.31 -0.73
C SER A 5 13.40 -8.87 -1.23
N PRO A 6 12.24 -8.50 -1.81
CA PRO A 6 12.00 -7.12 -2.16
C PRO A 6 12.00 -6.29 -0.86
N THR A 7 13.07 -5.52 -0.65
CA THR A 7 13.15 -4.55 0.44
C THR A 7 11.96 -3.61 0.28
N SER A 8 11.10 -3.54 1.30
CA SER A 8 9.95 -2.62 1.33
C SER A 8 10.39 -1.22 0.90
N SER A 9 9.61 -0.54 0.05
CA SER A 9 9.90 0.84 -0.36
C SER A 9 9.99 1.79 0.84
N PHE A 10 9.44 1.38 1.99
CA PHE A 10 9.54 2.10 3.25
C PHE A 10 10.83 1.87 4.02
N ALA A 11 11.64 0.85 3.74
CA ALA A 11 12.81 0.49 4.55
C ALA A 11 14.00 1.44 4.30
N ILE A 12 13.75 2.72 4.52
CA ILE A 12 14.70 3.84 4.50
C ILE A 12 15.20 4.02 5.92
N ASP A 13 16.52 3.94 6.10
CA ASP A 13 17.13 4.25 7.38
C ASP A 13 17.19 5.77 7.56
N VAL A 14 16.69 6.25 8.70
CA VAL A 14 16.60 7.67 8.98
C VAL A 14 17.56 8.03 10.10
N PRO A 15 18.58 8.87 9.83
CA PRO A 15 19.53 9.26 10.86
C PRO A 15 18.84 9.91 12.05
N LYS A 16 19.21 9.51 13.27
CA LYS A 16 18.68 10.10 14.52
C LYS A 16 18.87 11.62 14.56
N ALA A 17 19.98 12.11 14.00
CA ALA A 17 20.26 13.55 13.89
C ALA A 17 19.24 14.29 13.01
N LEU A 18 18.78 13.67 11.92
CA LEU A 18 17.73 14.25 11.07
C LEU A 18 16.39 14.32 11.81
N LEU A 19 16.04 13.25 12.54
CA LEU A 19 14.83 13.22 13.37
C LEU A 19 14.87 14.29 14.48
N ALA A 20 16.02 14.47 15.14
CA ALA A 20 16.19 15.48 16.18
C ALA A 20 16.02 16.91 15.62
N ARG A 21 16.60 17.20 14.45
CA ARG A 21 16.45 18.50 13.77
C ARG A 21 15.00 18.76 13.34
N ALA A 22 14.34 17.75 12.78
CA ALA A 22 12.92 17.86 12.42
C ALA A 22 12.06 18.10 13.68
N ARG A 23 12.30 17.39 14.80
CA ARG A 23 11.60 17.68 16.07
C ARG A 23 11.83 19.09 16.60
N ALA A 24 12.99 19.67 16.34
CA ALA A 24 13.29 21.05 16.71
C ALA A 24 12.61 22.09 15.79
N GLY A 25 11.80 21.64 14.82
CA GLY A 25 11.07 22.52 13.91
C GLY A 25 11.89 22.98 12.70
N GLU A 26 13.03 22.35 12.41
CA GLU A 26 13.88 22.78 11.29
C GLU A 26 13.23 22.42 9.93
N PRO A 27 12.88 23.40 9.07
CA PRO A 27 12.15 23.12 7.84
C PRO A 27 12.90 22.21 6.87
N ALA A 28 14.22 22.39 6.73
CA ALA A 28 15.05 21.58 5.85
C ALA A 28 15.08 20.09 6.26
N ALA A 29 15.01 19.81 7.56
CA ALA A 29 14.96 18.43 8.06
C ALA A 29 13.62 17.77 7.74
N PHE A 30 12.51 18.50 7.88
CA PHE A 30 11.19 18.02 7.47
C PHE A 30 11.07 17.82 5.96
N GLU A 31 11.57 18.77 5.16
CA GLU A 31 11.59 18.65 3.71
C GLU A 31 12.34 17.39 3.27
N GLN A 32 13.46 17.08 3.93
CA GLN A 32 14.22 15.87 3.64
C GLN A 32 13.41 14.60 3.96
N LEU A 33 12.71 14.56 5.11
CA LEU A 33 11.83 13.44 5.46
C LEU A 33 10.68 13.31 4.46
N TYR A 34 10.04 14.42 4.08
CA TYR A 34 8.98 14.42 3.09
C TYR A 34 9.47 13.82 1.77
N ARG A 35 10.58 14.31 1.22
CA ARG A 35 11.14 13.83 -0.06
C ARG A 35 11.48 12.34 -0.03
N TRP A 36 11.92 11.81 1.11
CA TRP A 36 12.23 10.38 1.25
C TRP A 36 10.99 9.51 1.30
N PHE A 37 9.93 9.97 1.96
CA PHE A 37 8.75 9.15 2.21
C PHE A 37 7.54 9.48 1.32
N GLU A 38 7.59 10.52 0.51
CA GLU A 38 6.54 10.90 -0.43
C GLU A 38 6.14 9.73 -1.33
N ARG A 39 7.12 9.19 -2.08
CA ARG A 39 6.87 8.08 -3.00
C ARG A 39 6.44 6.79 -2.29
N PRO A 40 7.09 6.34 -1.20
CA PRO A 40 6.63 5.19 -0.42
C PRO A 40 5.19 5.32 0.08
N VAL A 41 4.84 6.45 0.71
CA VAL A 41 3.50 6.72 1.25
C VAL A 41 2.46 6.75 0.13
N PHE A 42 2.73 7.51 -0.94
CA PHE A 42 1.86 7.57 -2.09
C PHE A 42 1.62 6.19 -2.72
N THR A 43 2.68 5.39 -2.88
CA THR A 43 2.57 4.05 -3.49
C THR A 43 1.74 3.11 -2.61
N LEU A 44 1.90 3.16 -1.29
CA LEU A 44 1.08 2.38 -0.36
C LEU A 44 -0.38 2.80 -0.42
N ALA A 45 -0.65 4.10 -0.34
CA ALA A 45 -2.00 4.64 -0.42
C ALA A 45 -2.67 4.24 -1.74
N LEU A 46 -1.98 4.37 -2.87
CA LEU A 46 -2.47 3.97 -4.19
C LEU A 46 -2.77 2.47 -4.26
N ARG A 47 -1.97 1.61 -3.63
CA ARG A 47 -2.23 0.16 -3.60
C ARG A 47 -3.50 -0.19 -2.82
N LEU A 48 -3.79 0.57 -1.76
CA LEU A 48 -4.99 0.36 -0.95
C LEU A 48 -6.23 0.96 -1.63
N THR A 49 -6.17 2.21 -2.08
CA THR A 49 -7.32 2.91 -2.65
C THR A 49 -7.57 2.59 -4.11
N GLY A 50 -6.50 2.39 -4.90
CA GLY A 50 -6.52 2.31 -6.35
C GLY A 50 -6.90 3.59 -7.07
N GLN A 51 -6.97 4.72 -6.38
CA GLN A 51 -7.29 6.02 -6.98
C GLN A 51 -6.18 7.01 -6.66
N ARG A 52 -5.71 7.70 -7.70
CA ARG A 52 -4.58 8.62 -7.61
C ARG A 52 -4.87 9.82 -6.72
N GLU A 53 -6.02 10.45 -6.89
CA GLU A 53 -6.42 11.63 -6.11
C GLU A 53 -6.48 11.30 -4.61
N GLU A 54 -7.15 10.21 -4.26
CA GLU A 54 -7.22 9.76 -2.87
C GLU A 54 -5.86 9.38 -2.29
N ALA A 55 -4.95 8.83 -3.11
CA ALA A 55 -3.59 8.55 -2.68
C ALA A 55 -2.80 9.84 -2.41
N GLN A 56 -3.08 10.92 -3.15
CA GLN A 56 -2.49 12.24 -2.88
C GLN A 56 -3.05 12.85 -1.58
N ASP A 57 -4.34 12.70 -1.33
CA ASP A 57 -4.96 13.17 -0.08
C ASP A 57 -4.38 12.43 1.13
N ILE A 58 -4.31 11.08 1.07
CA ILE A 58 -3.71 10.26 2.14
C ILE A 58 -2.25 10.64 2.36
N LEU A 59 -1.48 10.88 1.29
CA LEU A 59 -0.10 11.34 1.41
C LEU A 59 -0.03 12.65 2.20
N GLN A 60 -0.84 13.64 1.83
CA GLN A 60 -0.86 14.94 2.52
C GLN A 60 -1.24 14.78 3.99
N ASP A 61 -2.33 14.07 4.29
CA ASP A 61 -2.79 13.83 5.66
C ASP A 61 -1.75 13.08 6.50
N THR A 62 -1.07 12.10 5.90
CA THR A 62 0.02 11.35 6.55
C THR A 62 1.19 12.27 6.88
N MET A 63 1.57 13.16 5.97
CA MET A 63 2.71 14.07 6.17
C MET A 63 2.39 15.16 7.19
N LEU A 64 1.14 15.66 7.22
CA LEU A 64 0.67 16.56 8.28
C LEU A 64 0.69 15.87 9.65
N LYS A 65 0.20 14.63 9.74
CA LYS A 65 0.26 13.85 10.99
C LYS A 65 1.68 13.50 11.41
N LEU A 66 2.56 13.25 10.45
CA LEU A 66 3.99 13.10 10.72
C LEU A 66 4.53 14.36 11.38
N PHE A 67 4.25 15.54 10.83
CA PHE A 67 4.67 16.82 11.39
C PHE A 67 4.17 17.00 12.84
N ASP A 68 2.86 16.81 13.06
CA ASP A 68 2.24 17.01 14.37
C ASP A 68 2.73 16.01 15.43
N ARG A 69 2.99 14.76 15.02
CA ARG A 69 3.23 13.64 15.94
C ARG A 69 4.69 13.19 16.01
N LEU A 70 5.61 13.83 15.28
CA LEU A 70 7.02 13.41 15.27
C LEU A 70 7.65 13.42 16.67
N GLY A 71 7.17 14.30 17.55
CA GLY A 71 7.58 14.36 18.96
C GLY A 71 7.16 13.13 19.77
N GLU A 72 6.09 12.44 19.37
CA GLU A 72 5.59 11.23 20.05
C GLU A 72 6.42 9.98 19.73
N PHE A 73 7.20 10.00 18.64
CA PHE A 73 7.98 8.84 18.23
C PHE A 73 9.09 8.54 19.25
N ARG A 74 9.01 7.39 19.94
CA ARG A 74 9.96 7.06 21.03
C ARG A 74 11.25 6.39 20.55
N GLY A 75 11.28 5.88 19.32
CA GLY A 75 12.43 5.15 18.78
C GLY A 75 12.45 3.66 19.13
N ASP A 76 11.35 3.13 19.69
CA ASP A 76 11.20 1.70 20.05
C ASP A 76 11.04 0.79 18.81
N SER A 77 10.75 1.39 17.65
CA SER A 77 10.67 0.74 16.34
C SER A 77 11.44 1.56 15.31
N PRO A 78 11.77 0.99 14.13
CA PRO A 78 12.24 1.80 13.01
C PRO A 78 11.25 2.92 12.68
N PHE A 79 11.76 4.10 12.38
CA PHE A 79 10.94 5.28 12.07
C PHE A 79 9.97 5.02 10.91
N TRP A 80 10.46 4.34 9.87
CA TRP A 80 9.62 4.01 8.72
C TRP A 80 8.43 3.12 9.08
N GLY A 81 8.56 2.24 10.07
CA GLY A 81 7.48 1.36 10.52
C GLY A 81 6.37 2.16 11.20
N TRP A 82 6.76 3.13 12.02
CA TRP A 82 5.84 4.07 12.65
C TRP A 82 5.12 4.94 11.62
N LEU A 83 5.84 5.51 10.65
CA LEU A 83 5.24 6.33 9.58
C LEU A 83 4.32 5.50 8.67
N ARG A 84 4.72 4.28 8.33
CA ARG A 84 3.89 3.33 7.58
C ARG A 84 2.57 3.07 8.29
N GLN A 85 2.58 2.89 9.61
CA GLN A 85 1.36 2.69 10.39
C GLN A 85 0.40 3.89 10.27
N ILE A 86 0.92 5.12 10.29
CA ILE A 86 0.11 6.33 10.08
C ILE A 86 -0.56 6.26 8.70
N ALA A 87 0.22 6.00 7.63
CA ALA A 87 -0.30 5.91 6.27
C ALA A 87 -1.37 4.82 6.09
N VAL A 88 -1.17 3.64 6.69
CA VAL A 88 -2.18 2.56 6.66
C VAL A 88 -3.45 2.99 7.39
N ASN A 89 -3.32 3.62 8.57
CA ASN A 89 -4.47 4.09 9.34
C ASN A 89 -5.28 5.15 8.59
N GLU A 90 -4.61 6.11 7.93
CA GLU A 90 -5.29 7.10 7.08
C GLU A 90 -6.01 6.45 5.91
N SER A 91 -5.36 5.51 5.24
CA SER A 91 -5.96 4.76 4.14
C SER A 91 -7.20 4.00 4.59
N LEU A 92 -7.13 3.30 5.73
CA LEU A 92 -8.27 2.56 6.30
C LEU A 92 -9.42 3.49 6.70
N MET A 93 -9.10 4.66 7.28
CA MET A 93 -10.11 5.66 7.64
C MET A 93 -10.87 6.15 6.41
N LEU A 94 -10.17 6.47 5.32
CA LEU A 94 -10.78 6.89 4.07
C LEU A 94 -11.66 5.79 3.47
N LEU A 95 -11.13 4.57 3.36
CA LEU A 95 -11.87 3.42 2.80
C LEU A 95 -13.16 3.14 3.59
N ARG A 96 -13.11 3.28 4.92
CA ARG A 96 -14.28 3.15 5.80
C ARG A 96 -15.30 4.26 5.55
N ARG A 97 -14.88 5.53 5.47
CA ARG A 97 -15.77 6.68 5.20
C ARG A 97 -16.48 6.57 3.87
N ARG A 98 -15.78 6.08 2.83
CA ARG A 98 -16.33 5.91 1.47
C ARG A 98 -17.29 4.72 1.34
N GLY A 99 -17.44 3.89 2.37
CA GLY A 99 -18.26 2.69 2.27
C GLY A 99 -17.73 1.68 1.24
N ARG A 100 -16.44 1.73 0.89
CA ARG A 100 -15.86 0.80 -0.11
C ARG A 100 -15.79 -0.66 0.34
N PHE A 101 -16.08 -0.90 1.61
CA PHE A 101 -16.35 -2.23 2.13
C PHE A 101 -17.86 -2.51 2.26
N LEU A 102 -18.72 -1.49 2.30
CA LEU A 102 -20.17 -1.60 2.52
C LEU A 102 -20.91 -2.24 1.34
N SER A 103 -20.49 -1.97 0.11
CA SER A 103 -20.96 -2.67 -1.08
C SER A 103 -20.45 -4.13 -1.11
N ASP A 104 -21.37 -5.08 -1.00
CA ASP A 104 -21.17 -6.47 -1.47
C ASP A 104 -21.29 -6.55 -3.01
N ASP A 105 -21.10 -5.43 -3.70
CA ASP A 105 -21.46 -5.32 -5.09
C ASP A 105 -20.46 -6.08 -5.94
N GLY A 106 -21.00 -7.12 -6.57
CA GLY A 106 -20.39 -7.79 -7.68
C GLY A 106 -19.92 -6.79 -8.73
N ILE A 107 -18.78 -7.15 -9.33
CA ILE A 107 -18.28 -6.74 -10.64
C ILE A 107 -18.69 -5.32 -11.06
N ASP A 108 -17.82 -4.36 -10.74
CA ASP A 108 -17.61 -3.25 -11.66
C ASP A 108 -16.35 -3.58 -12.47
N GLU A 109 -16.57 -4.01 -13.71
CA GLU A 109 -15.56 -4.20 -14.73
C GLU A 109 -15.20 -2.82 -15.30
N SER A 110 -14.68 -1.96 -14.44
CA SER A 110 -14.17 -0.66 -14.85
C SER A 110 -12.77 -0.85 -15.44
N GLU A 111 -12.68 -0.71 -16.76
CA GLU A 111 -11.43 -0.63 -17.52
C GLU A 111 -10.58 0.56 -17.04
N LEU A 112 -9.32 0.30 -16.70
CA LEU A 112 -8.31 1.33 -16.44
C LEU A 112 -6.99 0.94 -17.11
N PRO A 113 -6.20 1.94 -17.56
CA PRO A 113 -5.38 1.83 -18.76
C PRO A 113 -4.15 0.94 -18.56
N ALA A 114 -3.89 0.10 -19.55
CA ALA A 114 -2.63 -0.61 -19.68
C ALA A 114 -1.50 0.42 -19.92
N THR A 115 -0.52 0.46 -19.04
CA THR A 115 0.74 1.15 -19.32
C THR A 115 1.75 0.11 -19.77
N ASP A 116 2.00 0.08 -21.08
CA ASP A 116 3.10 -0.69 -21.66
C ASP A 116 4.43 -0.03 -21.28
N LEU A 117 5.20 -0.72 -20.45
CA LEU A 117 6.59 -0.39 -20.16
C LEU A 117 7.39 -1.67 -20.22
N MET A 118 8.19 -1.84 -21.29
CA MET A 118 9.25 -2.85 -21.31
C MET A 118 10.24 -2.53 -20.18
N LEU A 119 10.30 -3.42 -19.20
CA LEU A 119 11.12 -3.28 -17.99
C LEU A 119 12.00 -4.53 -17.82
N PRO A 120 13.18 -4.41 -17.18
CA PRO A 120 14.06 -5.56 -16.91
C PRO A 120 13.34 -6.64 -16.07
N PRO A 121 13.76 -7.92 -16.09
CA PRO A 121 12.93 -9.06 -15.66
C PRO A 121 12.27 -8.93 -14.28
N ARG A 122 13.00 -8.46 -13.25
CA ARG A 122 12.44 -8.23 -11.91
C ARG A 122 11.47 -7.05 -11.82
N ALA A 123 11.68 -6.02 -12.65
CA ALA A 123 10.79 -4.88 -12.76
C ALA A 123 9.56 -5.20 -13.63
N ALA A 124 9.71 -6.11 -14.60
CA ALA A 124 8.60 -6.70 -15.35
C ALA A 124 7.69 -7.52 -14.43
N ASP A 125 8.23 -8.42 -13.59
CA ASP A 125 7.44 -9.19 -12.63
C ASP A 125 6.64 -8.29 -11.66
N ALA A 126 7.27 -7.22 -11.17
CA ALA A 126 6.63 -6.24 -10.28
C ALA A 126 5.55 -5.40 -11.00
N ALA A 127 5.78 -5.05 -12.27
CA ALA A 127 4.81 -4.33 -13.09
C ALA A 127 3.60 -5.21 -13.42
N ILE A 128 3.83 -6.47 -13.84
CA ILE A 128 2.78 -7.47 -14.11
C ILE A 128 1.96 -7.71 -12.84
N LEU A 129 2.59 -7.91 -11.69
CA LEU A 129 1.87 -8.04 -10.42
C LEU A 129 1.07 -6.78 -10.09
N GLY A 130 1.63 -5.60 -10.34
CA GLY A 130 0.94 -4.32 -10.16
C GLY A 130 -0.32 -4.20 -11.03
N GLN A 131 -0.23 -4.58 -12.30
CA GLN A 131 -1.37 -4.60 -13.23
C GLN A 131 -2.41 -5.63 -12.81
N ALA A 132 -1.99 -6.84 -12.43
CA ALA A 132 -2.89 -7.88 -11.96
C ALA A 132 -3.64 -7.46 -10.69
N LEU A 133 -2.96 -6.80 -9.75
CA LEU A 133 -3.58 -6.21 -8.55
C LEU A 133 -4.56 -5.08 -8.89
N ALA A 134 -4.27 -4.26 -9.90
CA ALA A 134 -5.17 -3.20 -10.36
C ALA A 134 -6.49 -3.74 -10.91
N ARG A 135 -6.49 -4.95 -11.49
CA ARG A 135 -7.69 -5.65 -11.99
C ARG A 135 -8.56 -6.30 -10.89
N LEU A 136 -8.16 -6.20 -9.63
CA LEU A 136 -8.94 -6.70 -8.51
C LEU A 136 -9.95 -5.66 -8.02
N PRO A 137 -11.14 -6.08 -7.57
CA PRO A 137 -12.06 -5.18 -6.86
C PRO A 137 -11.36 -4.53 -5.66
N GLY A 138 -11.67 -3.26 -5.38
CA GLY A 138 -10.95 -2.45 -4.39
C GLY A 138 -10.89 -3.08 -3.00
N ALA A 139 -12.00 -3.66 -2.52
CA ALA A 139 -12.04 -4.38 -1.24
C ALA A 139 -11.13 -5.62 -1.24
N THR A 140 -11.15 -6.40 -2.32
CA THR A 140 -10.30 -7.59 -2.49
C THR A 140 -8.81 -7.23 -2.50
N ARG A 141 -8.44 -6.20 -3.28
CA ARG A 141 -7.07 -5.68 -3.36
C ARG A 141 -6.57 -5.21 -1.99
N SER A 142 -7.39 -4.44 -1.29
CA SER A 142 -7.06 -3.92 0.05
C SER A 142 -6.80 -5.06 1.03
N VAL A 143 -7.68 -6.07 1.07
CA VAL A 143 -7.52 -7.23 1.95
C VAL A 143 -6.26 -8.04 1.63
N ILE A 144 -5.96 -8.27 0.35
CA ILE A 144 -4.70 -8.93 -0.06
C ILE A 144 -3.50 -8.13 0.43
N TRP A 145 -3.49 -6.82 0.21
CA TRP A 145 -2.36 -5.98 0.58
C TRP A 145 -2.17 -5.95 2.10
N LEU A 146 -3.24 -5.72 2.86
CA LEU A 146 -3.19 -5.70 4.33
C LEU A 146 -2.70 -7.03 4.90
N TYR A 147 -3.17 -8.16 4.36
CA TYR A 147 -2.79 -9.47 4.87
C TYR A 147 -1.36 -9.86 4.46
N HIS A 148 -1.05 -9.86 3.17
CA HIS A 148 0.21 -10.39 2.66
C HIS A 148 1.38 -9.41 2.74
N ALA A 149 1.14 -8.10 2.56
CA ALA A 149 2.20 -7.09 2.55
C ALA A 149 2.31 -6.35 3.89
N GLU A 150 1.18 -6.04 4.54
CA GLU A 150 1.17 -5.34 5.82
C GLU A 150 1.24 -6.28 7.03
N GLY A 151 0.90 -7.57 6.86
CA GLY A 151 0.97 -8.59 7.91
C GLY A 151 -0.20 -8.58 8.88
N TYR A 152 -1.31 -7.91 8.53
CA TYR A 152 -2.50 -7.85 9.36
C TYR A 152 -3.19 -9.21 9.43
N THR A 153 -3.68 -9.56 10.61
CA THR A 153 -4.58 -10.70 10.84
C THR A 153 -5.97 -10.44 10.25
N HIS A 154 -6.76 -11.50 10.06
CA HIS A 154 -8.14 -11.33 9.58
C HIS A 154 -9.00 -10.58 10.59
N GLU A 155 -8.71 -10.75 11.88
CA GLU A 155 -9.34 -10.05 13.01
C GLU A 155 -9.04 -8.55 12.96
N GLU A 156 -7.78 -8.16 12.75
CA GLU A 156 -7.41 -6.74 12.61
C GLU A 156 -8.04 -6.11 11.37
N ILE A 157 -8.06 -6.83 10.25
CA ILE A 157 -8.71 -6.35 9.01
C ILE A 157 -10.22 -6.18 9.24
N ALA A 158 -10.88 -7.15 9.87
CA ALA A 158 -12.30 -7.08 10.20
C ALA A 158 -12.62 -5.84 11.06
N ASN A 159 -11.85 -5.62 12.12
CA ASN A 159 -12.00 -4.47 13.01
C ASN A 159 -11.75 -3.14 12.29
N ALA A 160 -10.70 -3.05 11.49
CA ALA A 160 -10.35 -1.85 10.74
C ALA A 160 -11.41 -1.47 9.69
N THR A 161 -11.98 -2.47 9.03
CA THR A 161 -12.94 -2.28 7.92
C THR A 161 -14.40 -2.25 8.38
N GLY A 162 -14.69 -2.60 9.64
CA GLY A 162 -16.06 -2.74 10.15
C GLY A 162 -16.80 -3.94 9.55
N LYS A 163 -16.08 -5.02 9.22
CA LYS A 163 -16.61 -6.23 8.57
C LYS A 163 -16.33 -7.48 9.39
N SER A 164 -16.83 -8.63 8.93
CA SER A 164 -16.60 -9.91 9.59
C SER A 164 -15.24 -10.52 9.21
N VAL A 165 -14.70 -11.35 10.10
CA VAL A 165 -13.51 -12.18 9.81
C VAL A 165 -13.74 -13.07 8.59
N SER A 166 -14.97 -13.60 8.44
CA SER A 166 -15.37 -14.40 7.27
C SER A 166 -15.29 -13.61 5.96
N PHE A 167 -15.71 -12.34 5.96
CA PHE A 167 -15.54 -11.45 4.82
C PHE A 167 -14.07 -11.32 4.41
N SER A 168 -13.17 -11.03 5.38
CA SER A 168 -11.73 -10.93 5.12
C SER A 168 -11.15 -12.21 4.51
N LYS A 169 -11.45 -13.38 5.08
CA LYS A 169 -11.02 -14.69 4.55
C LYS A 169 -11.54 -14.94 3.13
N SER A 170 -12.80 -14.61 2.87
CA SER A 170 -13.44 -14.77 1.57
C SER A 170 -12.81 -13.86 0.50
N GLN A 171 -12.57 -12.60 0.84
CA GLN A 171 -11.87 -11.65 -0.03
C GLN A 171 -10.45 -12.14 -0.36
N LEU A 172 -9.69 -12.59 0.64
CA LEU A 172 -8.35 -13.12 0.43
C LEU A 172 -8.37 -14.31 -0.53
N ALA A 173 -9.21 -15.31 -0.28
CA ALA A 173 -9.31 -16.51 -1.11
C ALA A 173 -9.71 -16.20 -2.57
N ARG A 174 -10.69 -15.31 -2.76
CA ARG A 174 -11.13 -14.86 -4.10
C ARG A 174 -10.01 -14.13 -4.83
N GLY A 175 -9.37 -13.18 -4.15
CA GLY A 175 -8.29 -12.39 -4.70
C GLY A 175 -7.10 -13.25 -5.13
N THR A 176 -6.64 -14.17 -4.28
CA THR A 176 -5.56 -15.10 -4.61
C THR A 176 -5.92 -15.96 -5.82
N ARG A 177 -7.16 -16.43 -5.95
CA ARG A 177 -7.61 -17.20 -7.12
C ARG A 177 -7.57 -16.35 -8.40
N LYS A 178 -8.07 -15.10 -8.35
CA LYS A 178 -8.07 -14.19 -9.51
C LYS A 178 -6.65 -13.81 -9.93
N LEU A 179 -5.77 -13.52 -8.96
CA LEU A 179 -4.36 -13.23 -9.24
C LEU A 179 -3.64 -14.41 -9.91
N ARG A 180 -3.85 -15.64 -9.45
CA ARG A 180 -3.29 -16.81 -10.14
C ARG A 180 -3.74 -16.88 -11.59
N GLY A 181 -5.05 -16.73 -11.85
CA GLY A 181 -5.58 -16.73 -13.21
C GLY A 181 -4.93 -15.66 -14.09
N LEU A 182 -4.85 -14.42 -13.61
CA LEU A 182 -4.24 -13.30 -14.35
C LEU A 182 -2.75 -13.54 -14.65
N LEU A 183 -1.99 -14.00 -13.65
CA LEU A 183 -0.54 -14.22 -13.80
C LEU A 183 -0.21 -15.44 -14.67
N HIS A 184 -1.08 -16.47 -14.70
CA HIS A 184 -0.90 -17.61 -15.60
C HIS A 184 -1.26 -17.27 -17.04
N LEU A 185 -2.32 -16.49 -17.27
CA LEU A 185 -2.71 -16.03 -18.61
C LEU A 185 -1.64 -15.14 -19.26
N ASP A 186 -1.02 -14.25 -18.48
CA ASP A 186 0.04 -13.38 -19.00
C ASP A 186 1.34 -14.15 -19.32
N THR A 187 1.59 -15.28 -18.65
CA THR A 187 2.77 -16.14 -18.93
C THR A 187 2.64 -16.87 -20.27
N GLU A 188 1.42 -17.29 -20.65
CA GLU A 188 1.17 -17.94 -21.94
C GLU A 188 1.25 -16.95 -23.12
N VAL A 189 0.81 -15.70 -22.93
CA VAL A 189 0.88 -14.64 -23.94
C VAL A 189 2.33 -14.23 -24.24
N MET A 190 3.21 -14.21 -23.23
CA MET A 190 4.65 -13.92 -23.39
C MET A 190 5.44 -15.07 -24.04
N ALA A 191 4.92 -16.30 -24.07
CA ALA A 191 5.60 -17.47 -24.61
C ALA A 191 5.37 -17.68 -26.12
N HIS A 192 4.48 -16.90 -26.73
CA HIS A 192 4.06 -17.04 -28.13
C HIS A 192 4.18 -15.75 -28.97
N GLY A 193 4.99 -14.80 -28.53
CA GLY A 193 5.41 -13.61 -29.30
C GLY A 193 6.92 -13.52 -29.41
#